data_AF-A0A3B9WNU5-F1
#
_entry.id   AF-A0A3B9WNU5-F1
#
_cell.length_a   1.000
_cell.length_b   1.000
_cell.length_c   1.000
_cell.angle_alpha   90.00
_cell.angle_beta   90.00
_cell.angle_gamma   90.00
#
_symmetry.space_group_name_H-M   'P 1'
#
loop_
_entity.id
_entity.type
_entity.pdbx_description
1 polymer ?
#
loop_
_entity_poly.entity_id
_entity_poly.type
_entity_poly.pdbx_seq_one_letter_code
_entity_poly.pdbx_strand_id
1 'polypeptide(L)'
;REITPKGIGSFAVAPIPMGTIVATFGGTFLTEVDFETYPSERRNRSIQIDIDQFILGPESREPGDSINHSCSPNCQMRNATQLIAMRDIAVDEELTYDYATSDISQYDEFECACGSDNCRVRVTGNDWMNPELQSRYQNIFSPYVQRKIKAAQSARALTKRDVEVLMNSYDANPQQALTRALRIVTGMPNATWKSLVAQDSTALEDRELLYSADQSCLDQLAEQLNERRTI
;
A
#
# COMPACT_ATOMS: atom_id res chain seq x y z
N ARG A 1 8.15 -7.03 -24.42
CA ARG A 1 7.62 -8.11 -25.29
C ARG A 1 6.19 -8.41 -24.84
N GLU A 2 5.28 -8.75 -25.74
CA GLU A 2 3.93 -9.15 -25.36
C GLU A 2 3.93 -10.58 -24.80
N ILE A 3 3.21 -10.80 -23.70
CA ILE A 3 3.11 -12.06 -22.96
C ILE A 3 1.64 -12.24 -22.57
N THR A 4 0.94 -13.17 -23.22
CA THR A 4 -0.45 -13.47 -22.84
C THR A 4 -0.48 -14.34 -21.57
N PRO A 5 -1.34 -14.07 -20.56
CA PRO A 5 -2.29 -12.96 -20.45
C PRO A 5 -1.74 -11.71 -19.71
N LYS A 6 -0.44 -11.69 -19.35
CA LYS A 6 0.21 -10.64 -18.55
C LYS A 6 0.33 -9.27 -19.23
N GLY A 7 0.12 -9.18 -20.54
CA GLY A 7 0.31 -7.95 -21.30
C GLY A 7 1.77 -7.75 -21.71
N ILE A 8 2.31 -6.54 -21.53
CA ILE A 8 3.68 -6.22 -21.95
C ILE A 8 4.65 -6.46 -20.78
N GLY A 9 5.67 -7.28 -21.00
CA GLY A 9 6.76 -7.49 -20.04
C GLY A 9 8.10 -6.93 -20.53
N SER A 10 8.93 -6.48 -19.59
CA SER A 10 10.30 -6.03 -19.83
C SER A 10 11.31 -7.16 -19.58
N PHE A 11 12.33 -7.23 -20.43
CA PHE A 11 13.31 -8.33 -20.46
C PHE A 11 14.73 -7.78 -20.48
N ALA A 12 15.63 -8.50 -19.84
CA ALA A 12 17.05 -8.17 -19.87
C ALA A 12 17.62 -8.34 -21.28
N VAL A 13 18.27 -7.30 -21.81
CA VAL A 13 18.98 -7.32 -23.10
C VAL A 13 20.49 -7.56 -22.95
N ALA A 14 20.98 -7.53 -21.72
CA ALA A 14 22.35 -7.80 -21.31
C ALA A 14 22.30 -8.42 -19.89
N PRO A 15 23.34 -9.13 -19.43
CA PRO A 15 23.41 -9.59 -18.05
C PRO A 15 23.29 -8.41 -17.07
N ILE A 16 22.43 -8.56 -16.05
CA ILE A 16 22.22 -7.54 -15.01
C ILE A 16 22.73 -8.11 -13.68
N PRO A 17 23.81 -7.55 -13.11
CA PRO A 17 24.31 -7.98 -11.81
C PRO A 17 23.33 -7.71 -10.67
N MET A 18 23.40 -8.53 -9.62
CA MET A 18 22.68 -8.31 -8.36
C MET A 18 22.89 -6.88 -7.83
N GLY A 19 21.82 -6.27 -7.32
CA GLY A 19 21.83 -4.92 -6.73
C GLY A 19 21.75 -3.78 -7.75
N THR A 20 21.77 -4.08 -9.05
CA THR A 20 21.59 -3.06 -10.10
C THR A 20 20.18 -2.50 -10.06
N ILE A 21 20.03 -1.17 -10.16
CA ILE A 21 18.73 -0.51 -10.35
C ILE A 21 18.24 -0.84 -11.75
N VAL A 22 17.08 -1.50 -11.85
CA VAL A 22 16.50 -1.91 -13.13
C VAL A 22 15.36 -1.01 -13.58
N ALA A 23 14.67 -0.35 -12.64
CA ALA A 23 13.61 0.61 -12.91
C ALA A 23 13.52 1.65 -11.81
N THR A 24 13.13 2.87 -12.18
CA THR A 24 12.69 3.92 -11.26
C THR A 24 11.35 4.43 -11.73
N PHE A 25 10.33 4.30 -10.90
CA PHE A 25 9.00 4.85 -11.13
C PHE A 25 9.08 6.37 -10.93
N GLY A 26 8.89 7.11 -12.02
CA GLY A 26 8.85 8.57 -12.04
C GLY A 26 7.58 9.06 -12.70
N GLY A 27 7.18 10.30 -12.39
CA GLY A 27 5.98 10.90 -12.96
C GLY A 27 5.28 11.84 -11.99
N THR A 28 3.96 11.93 -12.13
CA THR A 28 3.12 12.85 -11.37
C THR A 28 2.63 12.19 -10.09
N PHE A 29 2.76 12.90 -8.97
CA PHE A 29 2.17 12.49 -7.69
C PHE A 29 0.67 12.78 -7.69
N LEU A 30 -0.14 11.76 -7.39
CA LEU A 30 -1.60 11.85 -7.35
C LEU A 30 -2.14 11.35 -6.01
N THR A 31 -3.25 11.95 -5.57
CA THR A 31 -4.11 11.37 -4.54
C THR A 31 -4.87 10.16 -5.08
N GLU A 32 -5.45 9.32 -4.22
CA GLU A 32 -6.34 8.21 -4.60
C GLU A 32 -7.51 8.73 -5.44
N VAL A 33 -8.11 9.85 -5.03
CA VAL A 33 -9.24 10.49 -5.74
C VAL A 33 -8.83 10.91 -7.15
N ASP A 34 -7.71 11.62 -7.31
CA ASP A 34 -7.23 12.04 -8.62
C ASP A 34 -6.84 10.83 -9.47
N PHE A 35 -6.17 9.85 -8.85
CA PHE A 35 -5.71 8.63 -9.50
C PHE A 35 -6.86 7.83 -10.10
N GLU A 36 -7.98 7.69 -9.39
CA GLU A 36 -9.18 6.97 -9.84
C GLU A 36 -9.81 7.58 -11.10
N THR A 37 -9.58 8.86 -11.39
CA THR A 37 -10.08 9.51 -12.61
C THR A 37 -9.36 9.06 -13.88
N TYR A 38 -8.19 8.42 -13.75
CA TYR A 38 -7.40 7.96 -14.90
C TYR A 38 -7.85 6.60 -15.44
N PRO A 39 -7.72 6.36 -16.76
CA PRO A 39 -8.03 5.07 -17.37
C PRO A 39 -7.27 3.90 -16.72
N SER A 40 -7.87 2.70 -16.71
CA SER A 40 -7.24 1.50 -16.12
C SER A 40 -5.85 1.22 -16.70
N GLU A 41 -5.65 1.40 -18.00
CA GLU A 41 -4.33 1.22 -18.64
C GLU A 41 -3.24 2.09 -18.01
N ARG A 42 -3.60 3.33 -17.65
CA ARG A 42 -2.70 4.29 -16.99
C ARG A 42 -2.45 3.92 -15.54
N ARG A 43 -3.48 3.44 -14.84
CA ARG A 43 -3.39 2.99 -13.44
C ARG A 43 -2.56 1.71 -13.30
N ASN A 44 -2.72 0.75 -14.20
CA ASN A 44 -2.01 -0.55 -14.18
C ASN A 44 -0.50 -0.44 -14.46
N ARG A 45 0.01 0.76 -14.75
CA ARG A 45 1.46 1.02 -14.90
C ARG A 45 1.97 2.07 -13.92
N SER A 46 1.20 2.35 -12.88
CA SER A 46 1.57 3.24 -11.78
C SER A 46 2.07 2.43 -10.59
N ILE A 47 2.58 3.13 -9.58
CA ILE A 47 2.94 2.51 -8.31
C ILE A 47 2.34 3.30 -7.15
N GLN A 48 1.84 2.61 -6.14
CA GLN A 48 1.49 3.20 -4.86
C GLN A 48 2.75 3.43 -4.02
N ILE A 49 2.88 4.62 -3.42
CA ILE A 49 4.07 5.00 -2.65
C ILE A 49 3.77 5.39 -1.20
N ASP A 50 2.51 5.67 -0.88
CA ASP A 50 2.00 5.85 0.47
C ASP A 50 0.47 5.63 0.51
N ILE A 51 -0.12 5.79 1.68
CA ILE A 51 -1.58 5.91 1.82
C ILE A 51 -2.06 7.12 1.02
N ASP A 52 -3.04 6.94 0.13
CA ASP A 52 -3.61 8.01 -0.71
C ASP A 52 -2.55 8.70 -1.60
N GLN A 53 -1.48 7.99 -1.98
CA GLN A 53 -0.40 8.56 -2.82
C GLN A 53 0.11 7.56 -3.86
N PHE A 54 0.04 7.98 -5.12
CA PHE A 54 0.44 7.21 -6.29
C PHE A 54 1.38 8.01 -7.17
N ILE A 55 2.28 7.33 -7.88
CA ILE A 55 3.07 7.92 -8.96
C ILE A 55 2.50 7.42 -10.28
N LEU A 56 1.93 8.35 -11.05
CA LEU A 56 1.46 8.10 -12.39
C LEU A 56 2.57 8.36 -13.40
N GLY A 57 2.97 7.33 -14.14
CA GLY A 57 3.97 7.43 -15.21
C GLY A 57 3.55 8.34 -16.37
N PRO A 58 4.44 8.59 -17.35
CA PRO A 58 4.21 9.46 -18.50
C PRO A 58 3.03 9.02 -19.37
N GLU A 59 2.59 9.82 -20.36
CA GLU A 59 1.51 9.46 -21.30
C GLU A 59 1.85 8.26 -22.20
N SER A 60 3.08 8.20 -22.67
CA SER A 60 3.59 7.07 -23.45
C SER A 60 4.19 6.02 -22.52
N ARG A 61 3.89 4.74 -22.76
CA ARG A 61 4.47 3.62 -22.01
C ARG A 61 5.99 3.54 -22.23
N GLU A 62 6.74 3.54 -21.15
CA GLU A 62 8.18 3.29 -21.14
C GLU A 62 8.50 1.84 -20.73
N PRO A 63 9.73 1.34 -20.97
CA PRO A 63 10.11 0.00 -20.52
C PRO A 63 9.97 -0.22 -19.00
N GLY A 64 10.18 0.83 -18.19
CA GLY A 64 10.01 0.78 -16.74
C GLY A 64 8.56 0.57 -16.29
N ASP A 65 7.59 0.89 -17.14
CA ASP A 65 6.15 0.76 -16.90
C ASP A 65 5.62 -0.67 -17.13
N SER A 66 6.51 -1.60 -17.48
CA SER A 66 6.17 -2.94 -17.96
C SER A 66 6.92 -4.04 -17.18
N ILE A 67 7.19 -3.78 -15.90
CA ILE A 67 7.76 -4.78 -14.98
C ILE A 67 6.60 -5.53 -14.34
N ASN A 68 6.36 -6.77 -14.80
CA ASN A 68 5.21 -7.56 -14.37
C ASN A 68 5.37 -8.13 -12.97
N HIS A 69 4.25 -8.58 -12.44
CA HIS A 69 4.21 -9.39 -11.24
C HIS A 69 4.80 -10.81 -11.43
N SER A 70 5.55 -11.28 -10.42
CA SER A 70 5.79 -12.71 -10.18
C SER A 70 5.73 -13.03 -8.69
N CYS A 71 5.16 -14.19 -8.32
CA CYS A 71 5.19 -14.70 -6.94
C CYS A 71 6.58 -15.26 -6.56
N SER A 72 7.48 -15.43 -7.54
CA SER A 72 8.91 -15.67 -7.32
C SER A 72 9.73 -14.71 -8.19
N PRO A 73 9.84 -13.45 -7.76
CA PRO A 73 10.44 -12.41 -8.57
C PRO A 73 11.97 -12.49 -8.63
N ASN A 74 12.55 -11.74 -9.57
CA ASN A 74 14.00 -11.49 -9.64
C ASN A 74 14.37 -10.03 -9.31
N CYS A 75 13.39 -9.16 -9.08
CA CYS A 75 13.57 -7.77 -8.65
C CYS A 75 12.84 -7.49 -7.33
N GLN A 76 13.33 -6.50 -6.57
CA GLN A 76 12.75 -6.07 -5.29
C GLN A 76 12.72 -4.56 -5.14
N MET A 77 11.86 -4.05 -4.23
CA MET A 77 11.88 -2.64 -3.86
C MET A 77 13.16 -2.32 -3.08
N ARG A 78 13.86 -1.28 -3.52
CA ARG A 78 14.98 -0.67 -2.77
C ARG A 78 14.49 0.45 -1.85
N ASN A 79 13.52 1.21 -2.33
CA ASN A 79 12.89 2.34 -1.66
C ASN A 79 11.46 2.48 -2.21
N ALA A 80 10.81 3.65 -2.06
CA ALA A 80 9.43 3.82 -2.51
C ALA A 80 9.24 3.75 -4.03
N THR A 81 10.29 3.97 -4.83
CA THR A 81 10.15 4.16 -6.28
C THR A 81 11.15 3.38 -7.13
N GLN A 82 12.07 2.63 -6.53
CA GLN A 82 13.13 1.95 -7.27
C GLN A 82 13.09 0.44 -7.09
N LEU A 83 13.24 -0.26 -8.21
CA LEU A 83 13.46 -1.70 -8.25
C LEU A 83 14.93 -2.00 -8.49
N ILE A 84 15.47 -2.95 -7.72
CA ILE A 84 16.81 -3.52 -7.92
C ILE A 84 16.76 -5.02 -8.16
N ALA A 85 17.75 -5.54 -8.88
CA ALA A 85 17.93 -6.98 -9.08
C ALA A 85 18.27 -7.68 -7.75
N MET A 86 17.57 -8.77 -7.43
CA MET A 86 17.78 -9.57 -6.20
C MET A 86 18.90 -10.60 -6.34
N ARG A 87 19.24 -10.93 -7.58
CA ARG A 87 20.29 -11.86 -8.00
C ARG A 87 20.81 -11.40 -9.37
N ASP A 88 21.83 -12.06 -9.89
CA ASP A 88 22.19 -11.88 -11.29
C ASP A 88 21.04 -12.35 -12.19
N ILE A 89 20.73 -11.56 -13.22
CA ILE A 89 19.66 -11.80 -14.19
C ILE A 89 20.31 -11.99 -15.57
N ALA A 90 20.08 -13.14 -16.18
CA ALA A 90 20.61 -13.46 -17.50
C ALA A 90 19.86 -12.68 -18.61
N VAL A 91 20.50 -12.60 -19.77
CA VAL A 91 19.84 -12.10 -20.99
C VAL A 91 18.57 -12.92 -21.24
N ASP A 92 17.53 -12.26 -21.73
CA ASP A 92 16.22 -12.84 -22.04
C ASP A 92 15.37 -13.28 -20.84
N GLU A 93 15.83 -13.09 -19.60
CA GLU A 93 14.95 -13.20 -18.44
C GLU A 93 13.99 -12.00 -18.35
N GLU A 94 12.73 -12.26 -18.00
CA GLU A 94 11.75 -11.22 -17.70
C GLU A 94 12.06 -10.57 -16.35
N LEU A 95 12.01 -9.25 -16.29
CA LEU A 95 12.12 -8.51 -15.04
C LEU A 95 10.77 -8.52 -14.34
N THR A 96 10.73 -9.02 -13.11
CA THR A 96 9.50 -9.15 -12.33
C THR A 96 9.73 -8.80 -10.87
N TYR A 97 8.71 -8.26 -10.22
CA TYR A 97 8.70 -8.03 -8.77
C TYR A 97 7.37 -8.48 -8.15
N ASP A 98 7.30 -8.61 -6.83
CA ASP A 98 6.05 -8.97 -6.17
C ASP A 98 5.27 -7.71 -5.79
N TYR A 99 4.07 -7.52 -6.36
CA TYR A 99 3.28 -6.30 -6.16
C TYR A 99 2.82 -6.15 -4.71
N ALA A 100 2.73 -7.24 -3.94
CA ALA A 100 2.48 -7.17 -2.50
C ALA A 100 3.55 -6.36 -1.74
N THR A 101 4.71 -6.14 -2.36
CA THR A 101 5.78 -5.31 -1.79
C THR A 101 5.55 -3.81 -1.96
N SER A 102 4.63 -3.37 -2.82
CA SER A 102 4.41 -1.95 -3.11
C SER A 102 2.96 -1.50 -3.17
N ASP A 103 1.99 -2.36 -3.48
CA ASP A 103 0.62 -1.95 -3.78
C ASP A 103 -0.35 -2.65 -2.83
N ILE A 104 -1.18 -1.85 -2.15
CA ILE A 104 -2.11 -2.33 -1.10
C ILE A 104 -3.57 -1.98 -1.37
N SER A 105 -3.83 -1.30 -2.48
CA SER A 105 -5.16 -0.89 -2.90
C SER A 105 -5.69 -1.86 -3.95
N GLN A 106 -7.02 -1.91 -4.11
CA GLN A 106 -7.68 -2.93 -4.92
C GLN A 106 -7.60 -2.68 -6.43
N TYR A 107 -7.02 -1.56 -6.86
CA TYR A 107 -6.99 -1.20 -8.29
C TYR A 107 -6.19 -2.19 -9.14
N ASP A 108 -5.28 -2.95 -8.52
CA ASP A 108 -4.35 -3.86 -9.19
C ASP A 108 -4.53 -5.32 -8.74
N GLU A 109 -5.77 -5.72 -8.42
CA GLU A 109 -6.07 -7.14 -8.21
C GLU A 109 -6.30 -7.89 -9.52
N PHE A 110 -5.70 -9.07 -9.67
CA PHE A 110 -5.82 -9.87 -10.89
C PHE A 110 -5.56 -11.37 -10.64
N GLU A 111 -6.01 -12.20 -11.59
CA GLU A 111 -5.65 -13.61 -11.67
C GLU A 111 -4.20 -13.74 -12.17
N CYS A 112 -3.35 -14.34 -11.36
CA CYS A 112 -1.92 -14.43 -11.56
C CYS A 112 -1.56 -15.53 -12.56
N ALA A 113 -0.86 -15.12 -13.62
CA ALA A 113 -0.31 -16.02 -14.64
C ALA A 113 1.23 -16.02 -14.65
N CYS A 114 1.87 -15.83 -13.49
CA CYS A 114 3.33 -15.73 -13.42
C CYS A 114 4.07 -17.05 -13.68
N GLY A 115 3.39 -18.20 -13.49
CA GLY A 115 3.94 -19.53 -13.78
C GLY A 115 4.96 -20.06 -12.77
N SER A 116 5.18 -19.38 -11.64
CA SER A 116 6.06 -19.89 -10.57
C SER A 116 5.41 -21.04 -9.80
N ASP A 117 6.21 -21.95 -9.26
CA ASP A 117 5.74 -23.10 -8.47
C ASP A 117 4.94 -22.70 -7.21
N ASN A 118 5.19 -21.50 -6.68
CA ASN A 118 4.48 -20.91 -5.54
C ASN A 118 3.53 -19.77 -5.98
N CYS A 119 2.95 -19.88 -7.18
CA CYS A 119 1.96 -18.93 -7.66
C CYS A 119 0.77 -18.86 -6.69
N ARG A 120 0.38 -17.65 -6.30
CA ARG A 120 -0.78 -17.40 -5.41
C ARG A 120 -2.13 -17.53 -6.11
N VAL A 121 -2.14 -17.78 -7.42
CA VAL A 121 -3.33 -17.81 -8.31
C VAL A 121 -4.04 -16.46 -8.44
N ARG A 122 -4.17 -15.69 -7.36
CA ARG A 122 -4.72 -14.34 -7.36
C ARG A 122 -3.83 -13.40 -6.55
N VAL A 123 -3.59 -12.20 -7.08
CA VAL A 123 -2.92 -11.11 -6.38
C VAL A 123 -3.98 -10.16 -5.84
N THR A 124 -3.84 -9.75 -4.58
CA THR A 124 -4.81 -8.88 -3.90
C THR A 124 -4.14 -7.71 -3.20
N GLY A 125 -4.89 -6.62 -2.97
CA GLY A 125 -4.42 -5.48 -2.17
C GLY A 125 -4.18 -5.82 -0.70
N ASN A 126 -4.58 -7.02 -0.25
CA ASN A 126 -4.36 -7.50 1.12
C ASN A 126 -3.17 -8.46 1.25
N ASP A 127 -2.45 -8.75 0.16
CA ASP A 127 -1.36 -9.73 0.18
C ASP A 127 -0.22 -9.33 1.14
N TRP A 128 0.00 -8.03 1.36
CA TRP A 128 0.96 -7.54 2.36
C TRP A 128 0.66 -8.02 3.79
N MET A 129 -0.59 -8.42 4.08
CA MET A 129 -0.99 -8.97 5.39
C MET A 129 -0.61 -10.45 5.55
N ASN A 130 -0.25 -11.16 4.47
CA ASN A 130 0.07 -12.57 4.52
C ASN A 130 1.36 -12.81 5.34
N PRO A 131 1.32 -13.56 6.46
CA PRO A 131 2.50 -13.80 7.30
C PRO A 131 3.66 -14.49 6.56
N GLU A 132 3.36 -15.36 5.60
CA GLU A 132 4.39 -16.03 4.79
C GLU A 132 5.13 -15.02 3.91
N LEU A 133 4.41 -14.10 3.26
CA LEU A 133 5.02 -13.05 2.45
C LEU A 133 5.78 -12.04 3.32
N GLN A 134 5.23 -11.68 4.48
CA GLN A 134 5.94 -10.83 5.45
C GLN A 134 7.26 -11.46 5.89
N SER A 135 7.28 -12.78 6.13
CA SER A 135 8.49 -13.52 6.49
C SER A 135 9.47 -13.64 5.32
N ARG A 136 8.97 -13.86 4.10
CA ARG A 136 9.80 -14.02 2.90
C ARG A 136 10.46 -12.72 2.46
N TYR A 137 9.71 -11.62 2.52
CA TYR A 137 10.09 -10.32 1.99
C TYR A 137 10.52 -9.33 3.08
N GLN A 138 11.05 -9.84 4.18
CA GLN A 138 11.60 -9.00 5.25
C GLN A 138 12.59 -7.98 4.67
N ASN A 139 12.33 -6.70 4.93
CA ASN A 139 13.12 -5.54 4.49
C ASN A 139 13.11 -5.21 2.99
N ILE A 140 12.32 -5.90 2.16
CA ILE A 140 12.22 -5.60 0.73
C ILE A 140 10.86 -5.03 0.31
N PHE A 141 9.93 -4.88 1.26
CA PHE A 141 8.73 -4.08 1.08
C PHE A 141 9.09 -2.61 0.85
N SER A 142 8.25 -1.87 0.13
CA SER A 142 8.34 -0.41 0.07
C SER A 142 8.25 0.19 1.48
N PRO A 143 8.84 1.38 1.73
CA PRO A 143 8.86 1.96 3.06
C PRO A 143 7.48 2.15 3.70
N TYR A 144 6.44 2.43 2.91
CA TYR A 144 5.10 2.61 3.46
C TYR A 144 4.44 1.27 3.83
N VAL A 145 4.62 0.21 3.02
CA VAL A 145 4.10 -1.12 3.35
C VAL A 145 4.77 -1.65 4.62
N GLN A 146 6.09 -1.44 4.77
CA GLN A 146 6.80 -1.73 6.03
C GLN A 146 6.19 -1.00 7.24
N ARG A 147 5.87 0.29 7.09
CA ARG A 147 5.19 1.06 8.14
C ARG A 147 3.82 0.47 8.47
N LYS A 148 3.03 0.05 7.48
CA LYS A 148 1.72 -0.58 7.70
C LYS A 148 1.83 -1.93 8.40
N ILE A 149 2.78 -2.79 8.01
CA ILE A 149 3.04 -4.06 8.70
C ILE A 149 3.38 -3.80 10.18
N LYS A 150 4.29 -2.87 10.46
CA LYS A 150 4.67 -2.51 11.84
C LYS A 150 3.51 -1.90 12.63
N ALA A 151 2.71 -1.06 11.99
CA ALA A 151 1.53 -0.46 12.59
C ALA A 151 0.50 -1.53 12.97
N ALA A 152 0.20 -2.46 12.06
CA ALA A 152 -0.70 -3.59 12.31
C ALA A 152 -0.23 -4.48 13.47
N GLN A 153 1.07 -4.69 13.63
CA GLN A 153 1.65 -5.43 14.77
C GLN A 153 1.52 -4.69 16.11
N SER A 154 1.42 -3.35 16.07
CA SER A 154 1.32 -2.50 17.27
C SER A 154 -0.12 -2.11 17.59
N ALA A 155 -1.03 -2.29 16.63
CA ALA A 155 -2.45 -1.99 16.75
C ALA A 155 -3.11 -2.87 17.81
N ARG A 156 -4.00 -2.28 18.60
CA ARG A 156 -4.85 -3.01 19.54
C ARG A 156 -6.19 -2.35 19.71
N ALA A 157 -7.19 -3.13 20.08
CA ALA A 157 -8.47 -2.58 20.52
C ALA A 157 -8.29 -1.66 21.75
N LEU A 158 -9.15 -0.65 21.86
CA LEU A 158 -9.20 0.23 23.01
C LEU A 158 -9.59 -0.57 24.26
N THR A 159 -8.96 -0.29 25.39
CA THR A 159 -9.43 -0.80 26.69
C THR A 159 -10.56 0.08 27.22
N LYS A 160 -11.28 -0.38 28.24
CA LYS A 160 -12.26 0.45 28.97
C LYS A 160 -11.67 1.79 29.40
N ARG A 161 -10.43 1.78 29.92
CA ARG A 161 -9.73 3.01 30.34
C ARG A 161 -9.43 3.94 29.18
N ASP A 162 -9.04 3.40 28.02
CA ASP A 162 -8.78 4.23 26.84
C ASP A 162 -10.04 4.94 26.36
N VAL A 163 -11.18 4.24 26.39
CA VAL A 163 -12.51 4.81 26.05
C VAL A 163 -12.93 5.86 27.06
N GLU A 164 -12.76 5.62 28.36
CA GLU A 164 -13.06 6.63 29.39
C GLU A 164 -12.27 7.92 29.16
N VAL A 165 -10.98 7.82 28.79
CA VAL A 165 -10.16 8.98 28.44
C VAL A 165 -10.66 9.68 27.18
N LEU A 166 -11.04 8.90 26.15
CA LEU A 166 -11.63 9.44 24.91
C LEU A 166 -12.89 10.26 25.25
N MET A 167 -13.87 9.67 25.91
CA MET A 167 -15.15 10.31 26.22
C MET A 167 -14.98 11.55 27.13
N ASN A 168 -14.13 11.46 28.15
CA ASN A 168 -13.89 12.59 29.07
C ASN A 168 -13.21 13.80 28.43
N SER A 169 -12.51 13.62 27.31
CA SER A 169 -11.82 14.71 26.59
C SER A 169 -12.52 15.12 25.30
N TYR A 170 -13.57 14.38 24.91
CA TYR A 170 -14.25 14.56 23.63
C TYR A 170 -14.93 15.93 23.54
N ASP A 171 -15.78 16.29 24.51
CA ASP A 171 -16.55 17.55 24.48
C ASP A 171 -15.65 18.80 24.39
N ALA A 172 -14.43 18.73 24.93
CA ALA A 172 -13.49 19.85 24.92
C ALA A 172 -12.69 19.94 23.61
N ASN A 173 -12.29 18.81 23.04
CA ASN A 173 -11.53 18.75 21.79
C ASN A 173 -11.73 17.40 21.07
N PRO A 174 -12.82 17.24 20.30
CA PRO A 174 -13.21 15.97 19.69
C PRO A 174 -12.11 15.36 18.82
N GLN A 175 -11.54 16.16 17.92
CA GLN A 175 -10.50 15.71 16.99
C GLN A 175 -9.24 15.25 17.72
N GLN A 176 -8.81 15.95 18.77
CA GLN A 176 -7.64 15.55 19.55
C GLN A 176 -7.90 14.25 20.34
N ALA A 177 -9.09 14.12 20.91
CA ALA A 177 -9.50 12.93 21.65
C ALA A 177 -9.52 11.69 20.73
N LEU A 178 -10.16 11.81 19.56
CA LEU A 178 -10.19 10.78 18.52
C LEU A 178 -8.80 10.48 17.97
N THR A 179 -7.95 11.49 17.74
CA THR A 179 -6.56 11.30 17.32
C THR A 179 -5.82 10.36 18.28
N ARG A 180 -5.97 10.56 19.60
CA ARG A 180 -5.34 9.70 20.60
C ARG A 180 -5.84 8.26 20.53
N ALA A 181 -7.15 8.07 20.38
CA ALA A 181 -7.75 6.76 20.26
C ALA A 181 -7.32 6.04 18.97
N LEU A 182 -7.37 6.74 17.83
CA LEU A 182 -6.94 6.23 16.54
C LEU A 182 -5.47 5.79 16.53
N ARG A 183 -4.58 6.52 17.21
CA ARG A 183 -3.16 6.12 17.34
C ARG A 183 -2.98 4.74 17.99
N ILE A 184 -3.90 4.35 18.87
CA ILE A 184 -3.89 3.04 19.53
C ILE A 184 -4.43 1.97 18.57
N VAL A 185 -5.62 2.21 17.99
CA VAL A 185 -6.30 1.20 17.16
C VAL A 185 -5.61 0.95 15.82
N THR A 186 -4.89 1.95 15.30
CA THR A 186 -4.09 1.83 14.07
C THR A 186 -2.64 1.43 14.35
N GLY A 187 -2.18 1.48 15.61
CA GLY A 187 -0.79 1.24 15.97
C GLY A 187 0.20 2.30 15.48
N MET A 188 -0.28 3.53 15.22
CA MET A 188 0.53 4.65 14.70
C MET A 188 0.72 5.76 15.74
N PRO A 189 1.57 5.61 16.77
CA PRO A 189 1.61 6.51 17.93
C PRO A 189 1.92 7.99 17.63
N ASN A 190 2.58 8.28 16.50
CA ASN A 190 3.01 9.62 16.11
C ASN A 190 2.32 10.13 14.83
N ALA A 191 1.33 9.41 14.29
CA ALA A 191 0.64 9.84 13.08
C ALA A 191 -0.21 11.09 13.30
N THR A 192 -0.38 11.85 12.22
CA THR A 192 -1.26 13.01 12.16
C THR A 192 -2.72 12.56 12.03
N TRP A 193 -3.67 13.46 12.30
CA TRP A 193 -5.09 13.21 12.09
C TRP A 193 -5.38 12.68 10.67
N LYS A 194 -4.82 13.35 9.65
CA LYS A 194 -5.01 12.98 8.25
C LYS A 194 -4.55 11.55 7.95
N SER A 195 -3.36 11.17 8.41
CA SER A 195 -2.83 9.81 8.20
C SER A 195 -3.64 8.74 8.94
N LEU A 196 -4.16 9.05 10.13
CA LEU A 196 -4.96 8.12 10.92
C LEU A 196 -6.33 7.86 10.27
N VAL A 197 -7.01 8.93 9.85
CA VAL A 197 -8.30 8.85 9.14
C VAL A 197 -8.15 8.09 7.82
N ALA A 198 -7.08 8.35 7.06
CA ALA A 198 -6.80 7.64 5.82
C ALA A 198 -6.50 6.14 6.04
N GLN A 199 -6.04 5.73 7.22
CA GLN A 199 -5.77 4.33 7.55
C GLN A 199 -6.98 3.59 8.11
N ASP A 200 -7.78 4.23 8.97
CA ASP A 200 -8.90 3.59 9.71
C ASP A 200 -10.22 3.57 8.92
N SER A 201 -10.43 4.54 8.03
CA SER A 201 -11.70 4.66 7.29
C SER A 201 -11.72 3.85 5.99
N THR A 202 -12.78 3.05 5.85
CA THR A 202 -13.15 2.30 4.65
C THR A 202 -14.39 2.89 3.97
N ALA A 203 -14.30 4.17 3.56
CA ALA A 203 -15.02 4.79 2.44
C ALA A 203 -14.40 6.17 2.19
N LEU A 204 -14.24 6.60 0.93
CA LEU A 204 -13.62 7.89 0.59
C LEU A 204 -14.44 9.09 1.09
N GLU A 205 -15.77 9.02 1.01
CA GLU A 205 -16.71 10.11 1.37
C GLU A 205 -16.61 10.48 2.86
N ASP A 206 -16.44 9.51 3.75
CA ASP A 206 -16.32 9.74 5.19
C ASP A 206 -15.00 10.45 5.55
N ARG A 207 -13.95 10.30 4.73
CA ARG A 207 -12.64 10.91 5.00
C ARG A 207 -12.67 12.42 4.86
N GLU A 208 -13.33 12.95 3.83
CA GLU A 208 -13.41 14.40 3.61
C GLU A 208 -14.15 15.12 4.74
N LEU A 209 -15.25 14.53 5.22
CA LEU A 209 -16.01 15.05 6.36
C LEU A 209 -15.21 14.99 7.66
N LEU A 210 -14.43 13.93 7.86
CA LEU A 210 -13.49 13.84 9.00
C LEU A 210 -12.34 14.85 8.87
N TYR A 211 -11.88 15.20 7.65
CA TYR A 211 -10.86 16.23 7.44
C TYR A 211 -11.39 17.64 7.70
N SER A 212 -12.67 17.91 7.41
CA SER A 212 -13.33 19.18 7.71
C SER A 212 -13.83 19.30 9.15
N ALA A 213 -13.60 18.26 9.97
CA ALA A 213 -14.06 18.15 11.35
C ALA A 213 -15.58 18.29 11.49
N ASP A 214 -16.33 17.68 10.56
CA ASP A 214 -17.79 17.58 10.67
C ASP A 214 -18.19 16.84 11.96
N GLN A 215 -19.03 17.46 12.77
CA GLN A 215 -19.38 16.96 14.09
C GLN A 215 -20.08 15.59 14.02
N SER A 216 -20.96 15.38 13.04
CA SER A 216 -21.70 14.11 12.91
C SER A 216 -20.75 12.96 12.61
N CYS A 217 -19.76 13.17 11.73
CA CYS A 217 -18.76 12.14 11.43
C CYS A 217 -17.83 11.86 12.61
N LEU A 218 -17.45 12.90 13.38
CA LEU A 218 -16.65 12.70 14.59
C LEU A 218 -17.41 11.90 15.64
N ASP A 219 -18.71 12.18 15.83
CA ASP A 219 -19.56 11.48 16.80
C ASP A 219 -19.72 10.00 16.41
N GLN A 220 -19.97 9.72 15.14
CA GLN A 220 -20.03 8.36 14.61
C GLN A 220 -18.71 7.60 14.82
N LEU A 221 -17.57 8.25 14.58
CA LEU A 221 -16.27 7.62 14.81
C LEU A 221 -16.03 7.33 16.30
N ALA A 222 -16.44 8.23 17.18
CA ALA A 222 -16.35 8.02 18.62
C ALA A 222 -17.18 6.81 19.07
N GLU A 223 -18.41 6.67 18.54
CA GLU A 223 -19.29 5.53 18.78
C GLU A 223 -18.66 4.22 18.28
N GLN A 224 -18.18 4.18 17.04
CA GLN A 224 -17.53 3.00 16.46
C GLN A 224 -16.31 2.56 17.28
N LEU A 225 -15.46 3.51 17.71
CA LEU A 225 -14.29 3.21 18.53
C LEU A 225 -14.68 2.67 19.92
N ASN A 226 -15.78 3.17 20.49
CA ASN A 226 -16.32 2.70 21.75
C ASN A 226 -16.88 1.27 21.63
N GLU A 227 -17.53 0.93 20.52
CA GLU A 227 -18.07 -0.42 20.25
C GLU A 227 -16.98 -1.46 20.00
N ARG A 228 -15.86 -1.07 19.40
CA ARG A 228 -14.71 -1.95 19.10
C ARG A 228 -13.80 -2.21 20.31
N ARG A 229 -14.14 -1.73 21.51
CA ARG A 229 -13.30 -1.88 22.72
C ARG A 229 -13.23 -3.33 23.21
N THR A 230 -12.15 -3.67 23.93
CA THR A 230 -12.09 -4.91 24.70
C THR A 230 -13.06 -4.85 25.88
N ILE A 231 -13.76 -5.96 26.14
CA ILE A 231 -14.67 -6.13 27.29
C ILE A 231 -13.92 -5.99 28.61
#